data_AF-A0A1X0XSM9-F1
#
_entry.id   AF-A0A1X0XSM9-F1
#
_cell.length_a   1.000
_cell.length_b   1.000
_cell.length_c   1.000
_cell.angle_alpha   90.00
_cell.angle_beta   90.00
_cell.angle_gamma   90.00
#
_symmetry.space_group_name_H-M   'P 1'
#
loop_
_entity.id
_entity.type
_entity.pdbx_description
1 polymer ?
#
loop_
_entity_poly.entity_id
_entity_poly.type
_entity_poly.pdbx_seq_one_letter_code
_entity_poly.pdbx_strand_id
1 'polypeptide(L)'
;MEHGAGFIAEDLAITDGKTIYSVPWTSTFRYYSSVDQGRLNAFINKATKVFPPLELLPLTKPKPIDDYVESRRLIDSAPITHVAILERGDEGVFHEKSDEAYRKALNLNRYEFNYHRAPMLVAHEFFNPELNLDEACLAERRILRTMVDSAKELLVVRTTDATRYAGLMLDHLGKN
;
A
#
# COMPACT_ATOMS: atom_id res chain seq x y z
N MET A 1 24.12 -5.30 -10.88
CA MET A 1 23.07 -6.15 -10.30
C MET A 1 21.73 -5.52 -10.67
N GLU A 2 20.80 -6.28 -11.27
CA GLU A 2 19.44 -5.78 -11.56
C GLU A 2 18.61 -5.82 -10.28
N HIS A 3 18.61 -4.73 -9.51
CA HIS A 3 17.91 -4.67 -8.23
C HIS A 3 16.39 -4.42 -8.33
N GLY A 4 15.82 -4.54 -9.54
CA GLY A 4 14.37 -4.52 -9.77
C GLY A 4 13.67 -3.16 -9.66
N ALA A 5 14.28 -2.12 -9.09
CA ALA A 5 13.65 -0.80 -8.92
C ALA A 5 14.54 0.35 -9.39
N GLY A 6 14.11 1.06 -10.43
CA GLY A 6 14.70 2.35 -10.84
C GLY A 6 14.13 3.54 -10.05
N PHE A 7 13.02 3.34 -9.35
CA PHE A 7 12.29 4.36 -8.58
C PHE A 7 11.46 3.70 -7.48
N ILE A 8 11.38 4.35 -6.32
CA ILE A 8 10.50 3.97 -5.22
C ILE A 8 9.66 5.19 -4.89
N ALA A 9 8.36 5.10 -5.16
CA ALA A 9 7.43 6.21 -5.02
C ALA A 9 6.63 6.16 -3.71
N GLU A 10 6.50 4.96 -3.16
CA GLU A 10 5.53 4.65 -2.13
C GLU A 10 6.14 4.83 -0.74
N ASP A 11 5.33 5.24 0.23
CA ASP A 11 5.76 5.53 1.61
C ASP A 11 6.42 4.33 2.33
N LEU A 12 6.32 3.12 1.73
CA LEU A 12 6.92 1.88 2.19
C LEU A 12 7.55 1.10 1.02
N ALA A 13 8.75 0.55 1.23
CA ALA A 13 9.40 -0.39 0.34
C ALA A 13 9.78 -1.69 1.07
N ILE A 14 9.71 -2.81 0.35
CA ILE A 14 10.03 -4.14 0.87
C ILE A 14 11.08 -4.79 -0.03
N THR A 15 12.03 -5.52 0.56
CA THR A 15 13.08 -6.22 -0.18
C THR A 15 13.36 -7.61 0.39
N ASP A 16 13.77 -8.54 -0.46
CA ASP A 16 14.33 -9.85 -0.10
C ASP A 16 15.86 -9.85 0.06
N GLY A 17 16.47 -8.66 0.00
CA GLY A 17 17.91 -8.43 0.11
C GLY A 17 18.62 -8.45 -1.25
N LYS A 18 17.91 -8.79 -2.33
CA LYS A 18 18.43 -8.76 -3.71
C LYS A 18 17.61 -7.83 -4.59
N THR A 19 16.29 -7.91 -4.45
CA THR A 19 15.31 -7.21 -5.26
C THR A 19 14.44 -6.33 -4.37
N ILE A 20 14.32 -5.06 -4.76
CA ILE A 20 13.33 -4.16 -4.16
C ILE A 20 12.00 -4.42 -4.86
N TYR A 21 11.02 -4.84 -4.08
CA TYR A 21 9.66 -5.03 -4.56
C TYR A 21 8.92 -3.71 -4.44
N SER A 22 8.43 -3.21 -5.58
CA SER A 22 7.39 -2.20 -5.54
C SER A 22 6.18 -2.83 -4.87
N VAL A 23 5.64 -2.16 -3.86
CA VAL A 23 4.32 -2.45 -3.30
C VAL A 23 3.38 -1.36 -3.84
N PRO A 24 3.20 -1.25 -5.17
CA PRO A 24 2.39 -0.19 -5.75
C PRO A 24 1.02 -0.30 -5.09
N TRP A 25 0.49 0.83 -4.60
CA TRP A 25 -0.66 0.88 -3.70
C TRP A 25 -1.64 -0.25 -3.97
N THR A 26 -1.92 -1.01 -2.92
CA THR A 26 -3.01 -1.98 -2.81
C THR A 26 -4.26 -1.49 -3.54
N SER A 27 -4.42 -1.86 -4.82
CA SER A 27 -5.61 -1.55 -5.64
C SER A 27 -6.03 -0.08 -5.81
N THR A 28 -5.42 0.92 -5.17
CA THR A 28 -5.94 2.30 -5.21
C THR A 28 -5.75 2.97 -6.56
N PHE A 29 -4.76 2.56 -7.36
CA PHE A 29 -4.67 2.94 -8.77
C PHE A 29 -5.83 2.42 -9.64
N ARG A 30 -6.60 1.41 -9.19
CA ARG A 30 -7.85 1.01 -9.88
C ARG A 30 -8.90 2.12 -9.85
N TYR A 31 -8.85 3.01 -8.85
CA TYR A 31 -9.76 4.15 -8.72
C TYR A 31 -9.22 5.43 -9.38
N TYR A 32 -7.91 5.51 -9.64
CA TYR A 32 -7.29 6.58 -10.43
C TYR A 32 -7.45 6.40 -11.94
N SER A 33 -8.39 5.57 -12.40
CA SER A 33 -8.89 5.61 -13.78
C SER A 33 -9.77 6.84 -14.06
N SER A 34 -9.62 7.93 -13.30
CA SER A 34 -10.01 9.27 -13.75
C SER A 34 -9.23 9.71 -15.00
N VAL A 35 -8.27 8.91 -15.47
CA VAL A 35 -7.61 9.05 -16.79
C VAL A 35 -8.34 8.27 -17.90
N ASP A 36 -9.41 7.51 -17.63
CA ASP A 36 -10.26 6.92 -18.67
C ASP A 36 -11.58 7.71 -18.81
N GLN A 37 -11.52 8.76 -19.65
CA GLN A 37 -12.59 9.73 -19.94
C GLN A 37 -13.72 9.14 -20.82
N GLY A 38 -14.23 7.96 -20.47
CA GLY A 38 -15.42 7.41 -21.11
C GLY A 38 -16.68 8.21 -20.75
N ARG A 39 -17.57 8.47 -21.72
CA ARG A 39 -18.86 9.18 -21.52
C ARG A 39 -19.73 8.54 -20.41
N LEU A 40 -19.56 7.23 -20.17
CA LEU A 40 -20.24 6.48 -19.12
C LEU A 40 -19.75 6.89 -17.71
N ASN A 41 -18.44 7.04 -17.51
CA ASN A 41 -17.86 7.45 -16.23
C ASN A 41 -18.23 8.90 -15.88
N ALA A 42 -18.29 9.79 -16.88
CA ALA A 42 -18.76 11.16 -16.69
C ALA A 42 -20.23 11.22 -16.25
N PHE A 43 -21.07 10.31 -16.76
CA PHE A 43 -22.47 10.19 -16.36
C PHE A 43 -22.60 9.63 -14.93
N ILE A 44 -21.86 8.57 -14.60
CA ILE A 44 -21.83 8.00 -13.25
C ILE A 44 -21.36 9.04 -12.23
N ASN A 45 -20.27 9.76 -12.51
CA ASN A 45 -19.76 10.84 -11.64
C ASN A 45 -20.75 12.00 -11.46
N LYS A 46 -21.63 12.24 -12.44
CA LYS A 46 -22.69 13.25 -12.34
C LYS A 46 -23.88 12.73 -11.52
N ALA A 47 -24.19 11.44 -11.64
CA ALA A 47 -25.27 10.80 -10.87
C ALA A 47 -24.90 10.61 -9.40
N THR A 48 -23.65 10.23 -9.09
CA THR A 48 -23.15 10.07 -7.71
C THR A 48 -23.15 11.38 -6.92
N LYS A 49 -22.87 12.52 -7.58
CA LYS A 49 -23.00 13.86 -6.98
C LYS A 49 -24.41 14.21 -6.54
N VAL A 50 -25.43 13.63 -7.17
CA VAL A 50 -26.85 13.91 -6.87
C VAL A 50 -27.41 12.87 -5.89
N PHE A 51 -26.96 11.63 -5.97
CA PHE A 51 -27.35 10.56 -5.08
C PHE A 51 -26.11 9.77 -4.63
N PRO A 52 -25.47 10.21 -3.53
CA PRO A 52 -24.25 9.59 -2.99
C PRO A 52 -24.30 8.07 -2.78
N PRO A 53 -25.46 7.46 -2.42
CA PRO A 53 -25.54 6.01 -2.29
C PRO A 53 -25.24 5.21 -3.57
N LEU A 54 -25.25 5.82 -4.77
CA LEU A 54 -24.87 5.15 -6.02
C LEU A 54 -23.39 4.73 -6.07
N GLU A 55 -22.50 5.39 -5.31
CA GLU A 55 -21.09 5.01 -5.20
C GLU A 55 -20.90 3.61 -4.57
N LEU A 56 -21.92 3.09 -3.89
CA LEU A 56 -21.91 1.78 -3.23
C LEU A 56 -22.33 0.64 -4.16
N LEU A 57 -22.92 0.95 -5.31
CA LEU A 57 -23.24 -0.06 -6.30
C LEU A 57 -21.97 -0.37 -7.10
N PRO A 58 -21.57 -1.66 -7.21
CA PRO A 58 -20.42 -2.05 -8.03
C PRO A 58 -20.84 -1.99 -9.50
N LEU A 59 -21.02 -0.77 -10.03
CA LEU A 59 -21.44 -0.51 -11.41
C LEU A 59 -20.42 -0.97 -12.44
N THR A 60 -19.18 -1.26 -12.01
CA THR A 60 -18.12 -1.83 -12.82
C THR A 60 -17.53 -3.06 -12.13
N LYS A 61 -17.30 -4.13 -12.90
CA LYS A 61 -16.61 -5.31 -12.38
C LYS A 61 -15.15 -4.94 -12.09
N PRO A 62 -14.58 -5.34 -10.94
CA PRO A 62 -13.17 -5.13 -10.68
C PRO A 62 -12.35 -5.89 -11.72
N LYS A 63 -11.47 -5.17 -12.42
CA LYS A 63 -10.51 -5.78 -13.34
C LYS A 63 -9.42 -6.48 -12.54
N PRO A 64 -8.99 -7.69 -12.95
CA PRO A 64 -7.91 -8.39 -12.30
C PRO A 64 -6.58 -7.66 -12.55
N ILE A 65 -5.56 -7.90 -11.73
CA ILE A 65 -4.32 -7.09 -11.74
C ILE A 65 -3.42 -7.36 -12.95
N ASP A 66 -3.55 -8.54 -13.53
CA ASP A 66 -2.97 -8.98 -14.80
C ASP A 66 -3.38 -8.11 -16.00
N ASP A 67 -4.52 -7.41 -15.93
CA ASP A 67 -4.90 -6.42 -16.93
C ASP A 67 -3.98 -5.18 -16.94
N TYR A 68 -3.24 -4.94 -15.84
CA TYR A 68 -2.42 -3.74 -15.64
C TYR A 68 -0.92 -4.05 -15.57
N VAL A 69 -0.56 -5.23 -15.08
CA VAL A 69 0.82 -5.68 -14.89
C VAL A 69 0.96 -7.07 -15.50
N GLU A 70 1.91 -7.23 -16.43
CA GLU A 70 2.19 -8.52 -17.04
C GLU A 70 2.46 -9.59 -15.96
N SER A 71 1.81 -10.75 -16.04
CA SER A 71 1.89 -11.80 -15.02
C SER A 71 3.33 -12.24 -14.69
N ARG A 72 4.26 -12.14 -15.65
CA ARG A 72 5.69 -12.43 -15.45
C ARG A 72 6.40 -11.49 -14.46
N ARG A 73 5.82 -10.33 -14.15
CA ARG A 73 6.33 -9.33 -13.20
C ARG A 73 5.65 -9.44 -11.83
N LEU A 74 4.66 -10.32 -11.70
CA LEU A 74 4.00 -10.62 -10.45
C LEU A 74 4.68 -11.83 -9.81
N ILE A 75 4.90 -11.74 -8.52
CA ILE A 75 5.41 -12.85 -7.72
C ILE A 75 4.35 -13.23 -6.69
N ASP A 76 4.15 -14.53 -6.49
CA ASP A 76 3.15 -15.01 -5.51
C ASP A 76 3.65 -14.87 -4.07
N SER A 77 4.96 -14.97 -3.85
CA SER A 77 5.56 -14.83 -2.52
C SER A 77 7.06 -14.48 -2.59
N ALA A 78 7.53 -13.68 -1.65
CA ALA A 78 8.94 -13.43 -1.39
C ALA A 78 9.21 -13.26 0.11
N PRO A 79 10.41 -13.60 0.61
CA PRO A 79 10.76 -13.34 2.00
C PRO A 79 10.97 -11.84 2.23
N ILE A 80 10.49 -11.35 3.36
CA ILE A 80 10.71 -9.97 3.80
C ILE A 80 12.00 -9.92 4.59
N THR A 81 13.06 -9.35 4.01
CA THR A 81 14.33 -9.17 4.71
C THR A 81 14.49 -7.76 5.24
N HIS A 82 14.05 -6.74 4.50
CA HIS A 82 14.08 -5.37 4.99
C HIS A 82 12.73 -4.71 4.70
N VAL A 83 12.31 -3.88 5.65
CA VAL A 83 11.18 -2.96 5.50
C VAL A 83 11.75 -1.55 5.59
N ALA A 84 11.58 -0.77 4.53
CA ALA A 84 12.09 0.60 4.45
C ALA A 84 10.92 1.58 4.37
N ILE A 85 10.82 2.47 5.35
CA ILE A 85 9.85 3.56 5.37
C ILE A 85 10.48 4.79 4.73
N LEU A 86 9.81 5.42 3.79
CA LEU A 86 10.33 6.59 3.09
C LEU A 86 9.85 7.86 3.80
N GLU A 87 10.79 8.75 4.13
CA GLU A 87 10.51 10.01 4.82
C GLU A 87 11.20 11.18 4.16
N ARG A 88 10.54 12.34 4.14
CA ARG A 88 11.21 13.58 3.75
C ARG A 88 12.09 14.07 4.91
N GLY A 89 13.37 14.33 4.67
CA GLY A 89 14.26 14.84 5.70
C GLY A 89 15.74 14.80 5.34
N ASP A 90 16.58 14.80 6.38
CA ASP A 90 18.04 14.71 6.26
C ASP A 90 18.45 13.45 5.53
N GLU A 91 19.30 13.60 4.53
CA GLU A 91 19.63 12.49 3.64
C GLU A 91 20.35 11.35 4.36
N GLY A 92 19.82 10.13 4.24
CA GLY A 92 20.45 8.94 4.80
C GLY A 92 19.52 7.75 4.97
N VAL A 93 20.12 6.62 5.37
CA VAL A 93 19.42 5.39 5.77
C VAL A 93 19.68 5.18 7.25
N PHE A 94 18.60 5.04 8.02
CA PHE A 94 18.64 4.93 9.47
C PHE A 94 17.91 3.68 9.93
N HIS A 95 18.44 3.01 10.96
CA HIS A 95 17.71 1.92 11.60
C HIS A 95 16.56 2.46 12.45
N GLU A 96 15.42 1.80 12.37
CA GLU A 96 14.22 2.14 13.12
C GLU A 96 13.88 1.05 14.15
N LYS A 97 13.27 1.46 15.25
CA LYS A 97 12.82 0.51 16.29
C LYS A 97 11.55 -0.20 15.82
N SER A 98 11.38 -1.48 16.17
CA SER A 98 10.19 -2.28 15.78
C SER A 98 8.87 -1.58 16.09
N ASP A 99 8.66 -1.09 17.32
CA ASP A 99 7.40 -0.43 17.68
C ASP A 99 7.14 0.86 16.88
N GLU A 100 8.19 1.59 16.52
CA GLU A 100 8.07 2.82 15.74
C GLU A 100 7.81 2.51 14.26
N ALA A 101 8.49 1.51 13.69
CA ALA A 101 8.23 1.02 12.35
C ALA A 101 6.80 0.47 12.22
N TYR A 102 6.34 -0.31 13.20
CA TYR A 102 4.96 -0.80 13.27
C TYR A 102 3.95 0.34 13.36
N ARG A 103 4.18 1.33 14.22
CA ARG A 103 3.33 2.52 14.34
C ARG A 103 3.22 3.28 13.01
N LYS A 104 4.34 3.47 12.32
CA LYS A 104 4.40 4.12 11.01
C LYS A 104 3.67 3.31 9.94
N ALA A 105 3.95 2.01 9.81
CA ALA A 105 3.27 1.12 8.87
C ALA A 105 1.75 1.10 9.08
N LEU A 106 1.30 1.03 10.35
CA LEU A 106 -0.12 1.12 10.68
C LEU A 106 -0.72 2.47 10.27
N ASN A 107 0.00 3.58 10.45
CA ASN A 107 -0.49 4.89 10.04
C ASN A 107 -0.60 5.05 8.53
N LEU A 108 0.34 4.48 7.77
CA LEU A 108 0.27 4.45 6.30
C LEU A 108 -0.98 3.69 5.84
N ASN A 109 -1.26 2.53 6.45
CA ASN A 109 -2.43 1.71 6.10
C ASN A 109 -3.79 2.30 6.52
N ARG A 110 -3.84 3.24 7.47
CA ARG A 110 -5.12 3.85 7.94
C ARG A 110 -5.91 4.51 6.81
N TYR A 111 -5.24 4.99 5.77
CA TYR A 111 -5.90 5.61 4.63
C TYR A 111 -6.46 4.58 3.63
N GLU A 112 -5.91 3.37 3.61
CA GLU A 112 -6.34 2.27 2.74
C GLU A 112 -7.56 1.53 3.32
N PHE A 113 -7.57 1.31 4.64
CA PHE A 113 -8.55 0.46 5.31
C PHE A 113 -9.45 1.26 6.26
N ASN A 114 -10.38 2.04 5.68
CA ASN A 114 -11.29 2.92 6.42
C ASN A 114 -12.47 2.20 7.12
N TYR A 115 -12.33 0.93 7.51
CA TYR A 115 -13.41 0.08 8.04
C TYR A 115 -14.20 0.76 9.17
N HIS A 116 -13.52 1.31 10.17
CA HIS A 116 -14.15 1.99 11.30
C HIS A 116 -14.72 3.38 10.99
N ARG A 117 -14.28 4.01 9.90
CA ARG A 117 -14.73 5.37 9.54
C ARG A 117 -15.88 5.37 8.55
N ALA A 118 -16.18 4.25 7.91
CA ALA A 118 -17.26 4.13 6.95
C ALA A 118 -18.58 3.84 7.69
N PRO A 119 -19.50 4.82 7.85
CA PRO A 119 -20.74 4.62 8.60
C PRO A 119 -21.62 3.52 7.99
N MET A 120 -21.50 3.33 6.67
CA MET A 120 -22.20 2.27 5.95
C MET A 120 -21.70 0.87 6.29
N LEU A 121 -20.40 0.69 6.55
CA LEU A 121 -19.88 -0.62 6.96
C LEU A 121 -20.34 -0.98 8.36
N VAL A 122 -20.33 0.00 9.27
CA VAL A 122 -20.86 -0.15 10.63
C VAL A 122 -22.36 -0.49 10.61
N ALA A 123 -23.14 0.22 9.79
CA ALA A 123 -24.55 -0.09 9.61
C ALA A 123 -24.77 -1.46 8.97
N HIS A 124 -23.93 -1.86 8.02
CA HIS A 124 -24.02 -3.17 7.37
C HIS A 124 -23.72 -4.32 8.33
N GLU A 125 -22.69 -4.19 9.17
CA GLU A 125 -22.36 -5.14 10.24
C GLU A 125 -23.54 -5.35 11.20
N PHE A 126 -24.27 -4.28 11.56
CA PHE A 126 -25.47 -4.39 12.41
C PHE A 126 -26.53 -5.35 11.84
N PHE A 127 -26.72 -5.36 10.52
CA PHE A 127 -27.67 -6.25 9.84
C PHE A 127 -27.05 -7.58 9.43
N ASN A 128 -25.72 -7.70 9.39
CA ASN A 128 -24.99 -8.85 8.89
C ASN A 128 -23.85 -9.21 9.86
N PRO A 129 -24.13 -9.96 10.94
CA PRO A 129 -23.15 -10.26 11.99
C PRO A 129 -21.97 -11.12 11.53
N GLU A 130 -22.02 -11.69 10.32
CA GLU A 130 -20.88 -12.38 9.69
C GLU A 130 -19.76 -11.41 9.29
N LEU A 131 -20.07 -10.13 9.06
CA LEU A 131 -19.07 -9.09 8.87
C LEU A 131 -18.64 -8.59 10.25
N ASN A 132 -17.41 -8.88 10.66
CA ASN A 132 -16.84 -8.42 11.92
C ASN A 132 -15.72 -7.41 11.67
N LEU A 133 -16.03 -6.12 11.87
CA LEU A 133 -15.08 -5.03 11.64
C LEU A 133 -13.95 -5.02 12.67
N ASP A 134 -14.22 -5.45 13.91
CA ASP A 134 -13.19 -5.56 14.95
C ASP A 134 -12.17 -6.65 14.58
N GLU A 135 -12.64 -7.79 14.09
CA GLU A 135 -11.76 -8.88 13.62
C GLU A 135 -10.89 -8.43 12.44
N ALA A 136 -11.46 -7.70 11.47
CA ALA A 136 -10.71 -7.15 10.35
C ALA A 136 -9.57 -6.23 10.83
N CYS A 137 -9.84 -5.38 11.80
CA CYS A 137 -8.84 -4.47 12.38
C CYS A 137 -7.79 -5.21 13.22
N LEU A 138 -8.17 -6.29 13.92
CA LEU A 138 -7.22 -7.16 14.60
C LEU A 138 -6.34 -7.93 13.60
N ALA A 139 -6.91 -8.38 12.48
CA ALA A 139 -6.17 -9.04 11.41
C ALA A 139 -5.14 -8.10 10.78
N GLU A 140 -5.54 -6.85 10.44
CA GLU A 140 -4.62 -5.82 9.94
C GLU A 140 -3.42 -5.61 10.88
N ARG A 141 -3.70 -5.34 12.17
CA ARG A 141 -2.65 -5.13 13.18
C ARG A 141 -1.70 -6.33 13.26
N ARG A 142 -2.24 -7.54 13.23
CA ARG A 142 -1.46 -8.79 13.30
C ARG A 142 -0.57 -8.98 12.08
N ILE A 143 -1.10 -8.74 10.88
CA ILE A 143 -0.35 -8.86 9.62
C ILE A 143 0.80 -7.85 9.60
N LEU A 144 0.52 -6.59 9.91
CA LEU A 144 1.55 -5.53 9.94
C LEU A 144 2.61 -5.77 11.00
N ARG A 145 2.22 -6.24 12.20
CA ARG A 145 3.17 -6.61 13.24
C ARG A 145 4.06 -7.77 12.79
N THR A 146 3.45 -8.81 12.21
CA THR A 146 4.20 -9.97 11.68
C THR A 146 5.19 -9.55 10.60
N MET A 147 4.80 -8.66 9.69
CA MET A 147 5.68 -8.11 8.65
C MET A 147 6.91 -7.41 9.25
N VAL A 148 6.70 -6.53 10.24
CA VAL A 148 7.78 -5.78 10.90
C VAL A 148 8.70 -6.70 11.71
N ASP A 149 8.12 -7.64 12.47
CA ASP A 149 8.91 -8.53 13.33
C ASP A 149 9.67 -9.61 12.55
N SER A 150 9.22 -9.94 11.33
CA SER A 150 9.91 -10.91 10.46
C SER A 150 11.06 -10.30 9.67
N ALA A 151 11.10 -8.96 9.55
CA ALA A 151 12.16 -8.28 8.82
C ALA A 151 13.49 -8.35 9.59
N LYS A 152 14.58 -8.60 8.89
CA LYS A 152 15.94 -8.57 9.45
C LYS A 152 16.36 -7.14 9.80
N GLU A 153 16.00 -6.20 8.93
CA GLU A 153 16.26 -4.77 9.16
C GLU A 153 15.00 -3.93 8.94
N LEU A 154 14.83 -2.98 9.84
CA LEU A 154 13.80 -1.95 9.77
C LEU A 154 14.51 -0.63 9.52
N LEU A 155 14.22 -0.02 8.38
CA LEU A 155 14.93 1.13 7.87
C LEU A 155 13.98 2.30 7.70
N VAL A 156 14.52 3.50 7.89
CA VAL A 156 13.92 4.75 7.43
C VAL A 156 14.90 5.38 6.46
N VAL A 157 14.44 5.59 5.23
CA VAL A 157 15.21 6.21 4.16
C VAL A 157 14.72 7.64 4.05
N ARG A 158 15.63 8.59 4.26
CA ARG A 158 15.32 10.02 4.21
C ARG A 158 16.02 10.71 3.07
N THR A 159 15.27 11.58 2.39
CA THR A 159 15.83 12.56 1.44
C THR A 159 14.80 13.65 1.16
N THR A 160 15.26 14.77 0.62
CA THR A 160 14.38 15.84 0.13
C THR A 160 13.93 15.62 -1.32
N ASP A 161 14.57 14.69 -2.03
CA ASP A 161 14.33 14.36 -3.44
C ASP A 161 13.86 12.91 -3.58
N ALA A 162 12.59 12.73 -3.93
CA ALA A 162 11.97 11.41 -4.04
C ALA A 162 12.63 10.49 -5.09
N THR A 163 13.33 11.04 -6.09
CA THR A 163 14.03 10.23 -7.09
C THR A 163 15.23 9.48 -6.52
N ARG A 164 15.71 9.87 -5.32
CA ARG A 164 16.93 9.34 -4.71
C ARG A 164 16.71 8.19 -3.73
N TYR A 165 15.46 7.91 -3.33
CA TYR A 165 15.17 6.82 -2.38
C TYR A 165 15.74 5.47 -2.84
N ALA A 166 15.55 5.14 -4.12
CA ALA A 166 16.07 3.90 -4.70
C ALA A 166 17.59 3.80 -4.57
N GLY A 167 18.32 4.85 -4.98
CA GLY A 167 19.78 4.88 -4.90
C GLY A 167 20.30 4.71 -3.47
N LEU A 168 19.71 5.44 -2.50
CA LEU A 168 20.09 5.35 -1.09
C LEU A 168 19.89 3.94 -0.52
N MET A 169 18.77 3.29 -0.87
CA MET A 169 18.53 1.90 -0.46
C MET A 169 19.52 0.92 -1.10
N LEU A 170 19.80 1.06 -2.39
CA LEU A 170 20.72 0.17 -3.10
C LEU A 170 22.14 0.30 -2.58
N ASP A 171 22.58 1.52 -2.29
CA ASP A 171 23.89 1.78 -1.69
C ASP A 171 24.02 1.18 -0.29
N HIS A 172 22.92 1.12 0.48
CA HIS A 172 22.89 0.43 1.79
C HIS A 172 22.94 -1.09 1.61
N LEU A 173 22.11 -1.64 0.73
CA LEU A 173 22.05 -3.08 0.47
C LEU A 173 23.35 -3.64 -0.12
N GLY A 174 24.08 -2.87 -0.92
CA GLY A 174 25.36 -3.29 -1.51
C GLY A 174 26.56 -3.20 -0.57
N LYS A 175 26.41 -2.59 0.62
CA LYS A 175 27.46 -2.48 1.65
C LYS A 175 27.43 -3.63 2.67
N ASN A 176 26.32 -4.36 2.74
CA ASN A 176 26.11 -5.54 3.59
C ASN A 176 26.31 -6.84 2.80
#